data_AF-A0A968F7F5-F1
#
_entry.id   AF-A0A968F7F5-F1
#
_cell.length_a   1.000
_cell.length_b   1.000
_cell.length_c   1.000
_cell.angle_alpha   90.00
_cell.angle_beta   90.00
_cell.angle_gamma   90.00
#
_symmetry.space_group_name_H-M   'P 1'
#
loop_
_entity.id
_entity.type
_entity.pdbx_description
1 polymer ?
#
loop_
_entity_poly.entity_id
_entity_poly.type
_entity_poly.pdbx_seq_one_letter_code
_entity_poly.pdbx_strand_id
1 'polypeptide(L)'
;WYVKRKAPKFDISGVIIENLAFYVMLGVVIGGRLLYVAFHWEQYQNDFIGIFRIWEGGMMFFGGFLGGFLLGALYMRRQRIPVS
;
A
#
# COMPACT_ATOMS: atom_id res chain seq x y z
N TRP A 1 -17.00 -9.09 -16.71
CA TRP A 1 -18.37 -9.65 -16.71
C TRP A 1 -18.52 -10.87 -15.81
N TYR A 2 -17.52 -11.76 -15.72
CA TYR A 2 -17.59 -12.98 -14.90
C TYR A 2 -17.53 -12.73 -13.37
N VAL A 3 -16.81 -11.69 -12.93
CA VAL A 3 -16.59 -11.39 -11.51
C VAL A 3 -17.85 -10.86 -10.79
N LYS A 4 -18.74 -10.14 -11.49
CA LYS A 4 -19.99 -9.61 -10.89
C LYS A 4 -21.03 -10.68 -10.55
N ARG A 5 -20.95 -11.89 -11.12
CA ARG A 5 -21.98 -12.94 -10.94
C ARG A 5 -21.80 -13.80 -9.69
N LYS A 6 -20.62 -13.78 -9.04
CA LYS A 6 -20.36 -14.55 -7.80
C LYS A 6 -20.52 -13.73 -6.51
N ALA A 7 -21.07 -12.53 -6.59
CA ALA A 7 -21.18 -11.60 -5.46
C ALA A 7 -22.23 -11.91 -4.36
N PRO A 8 -23.25 -12.78 -4.48
CA PRO A 8 -24.29 -12.86 -3.44
C PRO A 8 -23.99 -13.91 -2.36
N LYS A 9 -22.72 -14.10 -1.95
CA LYS A 9 -22.39 -14.99 -0.81
C LYS A 9 -21.55 -14.35 0.30
N PHE A 10 -21.05 -13.14 0.11
CA PHE A 10 -20.44 -12.36 1.17
C PHE A 10 -20.86 -10.91 0.94
N ASP A 11 -21.52 -10.31 1.93
CA ASP A 11 -21.99 -8.92 2.00
C ASP A 11 -20.82 -7.91 2.03
N ILE A 12 -19.83 -8.10 1.15
CA ILE A 12 -18.69 -7.22 0.97
C ILE A 12 -19.13 -6.24 -0.10
N SER A 13 -19.70 -5.12 0.35
CA SER A 13 -20.01 -3.97 -0.48
C SER A 13 -18.82 -3.68 -1.42
N GLY A 14 -19.08 -3.47 -2.73
CA GLY A 14 -18.03 -3.16 -3.72
C GLY A 14 -17.12 -1.99 -3.28
N VAL A 15 -17.65 -1.12 -2.42
CA VAL A 15 -16.95 -0.03 -1.73
C VAL A 15 -15.76 -0.52 -0.89
N ILE A 16 -15.86 -1.68 -0.24
CA ILE A 16 -14.77 -2.25 0.57
C ILE A 16 -13.60 -2.66 -0.32
N ILE A 17 -13.88 -3.24 -1.48
CA ILE A 17 -12.87 -3.68 -2.45
C ILE A 17 -12.18 -2.46 -3.06
N GLU A 18 -12.94 -1.44 -3.45
CA GLU A 18 -12.41 -0.18 -3.97
C GLU A 18 -11.52 0.52 -2.93
N ASN A 19 -11.99 0.62 -1.69
CA ASN A 19 -11.21 1.18 -0.60
C ASN A 19 -9.94 0.35 -0.33
N LEU A 20 -10.04 -0.97 -0.30
CA LEU A 20 -8.87 -1.84 -0.11
C LEU A 20 -7.83 -1.60 -1.21
N ALA A 21 -8.25 -1.56 -2.48
CA ALA A 21 -7.37 -1.27 -3.60
C ALA A 21 -6.69 0.10 -3.45
N PHE A 22 -7.43 1.12 -3.00
CA PHE A 22 -6.90 2.44 -2.71
C PHE A 22 -5.85 2.43 -1.59
N TYR A 23 -6.14 1.78 -0.45
CA TYR A 23 -5.19 1.66 0.66
C TYR A 23 -3.94 0.85 0.30
N VAL A 24 -4.08 -0.22 -0.49
CA VAL A 24 -2.95 -1.00 -1.00
C VAL A 24 -2.09 -0.13 -1.91
N MET A 25 -2.69 0.62 -2.84
CA MET A 25 -1.97 1.53 -3.73
C MET A 25 -1.20 2.58 -2.95
N LEU A 26 -1.81 3.19 -1.93
CA LEU A 26 -1.13 4.10 -1.01
C LEU A 26 0.05 3.42 -0.29
N GLY A 27 -0.15 2.20 0.19
CA GLY A 27 0.91 1.43 0.84
C GLY A 27 2.07 1.10 -0.06
N VAL A 28 1.82 0.85 -1.35
CA VAL A 28 2.89 0.62 -2.34
C VAL A 28 3.74 1.88 -2.53
N VAL A 29 3.12 3.04 -2.68
CA VAL A 29 3.85 4.30 -2.87
C VAL A 29 4.66 4.66 -1.61
N ILE A 30 4.01 4.60 -0.45
CA ILE A 30 4.65 4.95 0.84
C ILE A 30 5.75 3.95 1.19
N GLY A 31 5.47 2.65 1.13
CA GLY A 31 6.44 1.61 1.44
C GLY A 31 7.62 1.61 0.48
N GLY A 32 7.37 1.84 -0.81
CA GLY A 32 8.42 1.96 -1.83
C GLY A 32 9.38 3.12 -1.53
N ARG A 33 8.84 4.25 -1.05
CA ARG A 33 9.65 5.42 -0.68
C ARG A 33 10.40 5.23 0.64
N LEU A 34 9.73 4.73 1.68
CA LEU A 34 10.34 4.51 2.98
C LEU A 34 11.49 3.52 2.90
N LEU A 35 11.31 2.40 2.19
CA LEU A 35 12.37 1.41 2.04
C LEU A 35 13.55 1.96 1.23
N TYR A 36 13.27 2.73 0.17
CA TYR A 36 14.32 3.39 -0.60
C TYR A 36 15.16 4.35 0.26
N VAL A 37 14.50 5.18 1.07
CA VAL A 37 15.14 6.15 1.98
C VAL A 37 15.92 5.44 3.07
N ALA A 38 15.42 4.32 3.60
CA ALA A 38 16.14 3.51 4.58
C ALA A 38 17.45 2.92 4.02
N PHE A 39 17.44 2.48 2.75
CA PHE A 39 18.65 1.98 2.09
C PHE A 39 19.63 3.10 1.70
N HIS A 40 19.13 4.28 1.36
CA HIS A 40 19.93 5.45 0.97
C HIS A 40 20.03 6.47 2.11
N TRP A 41 20.00 6.00 3.36
CA TRP A 41 19.91 6.87 4.54
C TRP A 41 21.07 7.88 4.60
N GLU A 42 22.30 7.47 4.24
CA GLU A 42 23.47 8.36 4.19
C GLU A 42 23.27 9.59 3.28
N GLN A 43 22.48 9.45 2.20
CA GLN A 43 22.17 10.56 1.30
C GLN A 43 21.10 11.50 1.86
N TYR A 44 20.19 10.98 2.69
CA TYR A 44 19.06 11.74 3.24
C TYR A 44 19.30 12.29 4.66
N GLN A 45 20.36 11.85 5.35
CA GLN A 45 20.72 12.34 6.69
C GLN A 45 20.95 13.86 6.75
N ASN A 46 21.44 14.44 5.66
CA ASN A 46 21.73 15.87 5.57
C ASN A 46 20.62 16.69 4.85
N ASP A 47 19.64 16.02 4.23
CA ASP A 47 18.49 16.66 3.57
C ASP A 47 17.21 15.85 3.80
N PHE A 48 16.57 16.11 4.95
CA PHE A 48 15.29 15.51 5.31
C PHE A 48 14.13 15.90 4.37
N ILE A 49 14.23 17.04 3.66
CA ILE A 49 13.20 17.46 2.68
C ILE A 49 13.30 16.60 1.42
N GLY A 50 14.49 16.12 1.06
CA GLY A 50 14.73 15.17 -0.02
C GLY A 50 13.89 13.88 0.09
N ILE A 51 13.54 13.46 1.30
CA ILE A 51 12.73 12.26 1.56
C ILE A 51 11.36 12.35 0.88
N PHE A 52 10.76 13.55 0.82
CA PHE A 52 9.43 13.77 0.24
C PHE A 52 9.43 13.97 -1.27
N ARG A 53 10.62 14.09 -1.90
CA ARG A 53 10.76 14.30 -3.34
C ARG A 53 10.53 13.01 -4.13
N ILE A 54 9.29 12.54 -4.12
CA ILE A 54 8.85 11.34 -4.82
C ILE A 54 8.95 11.46 -6.36
N TRP A 55 9.01 12.69 -6.88
CA TRP A 55 9.09 13.00 -8.31
C TRP A 55 10.50 12.90 -8.89
N GLU A 56 11.55 12.92 -8.06
CA GLU A 56 12.94 12.73 -8.52
C GLU A 56 13.25 11.24 -8.84
N GLY A 57 12.29 10.35 -8.62
CA GLY A 57 12.49 8.91 -8.67
C GLY A 57 13.00 8.37 -7.33
N GLY A 58 13.37 7.09 -7.30
CA GLY A 58 13.81 6.41 -6.08
C GLY A 58 12.66 5.76 -5.31
N MET A 59 12.07 4.73 -5.92
CA MET A 59 11.14 3.81 -5.27
C MET A 59 11.68 2.39 -5.36
N MET A 60 11.64 1.66 -4.26
CA MET A 60 12.07 0.25 -4.21
C MET A 60 10.86 -0.66 -4.36
N PHE A 61 10.90 -1.58 -5.33
CA PHE A 61 9.78 -2.51 -5.60
C PHE A 61 9.40 -3.36 -4.39
N PHE A 62 10.41 -3.93 -3.71
CA PHE A 62 10.20 -4.71 -2.48
C PHE A 62 9.55 -3.88 -1.37
N GLY A 63 9.93 -2.59 -1.25
CA GLY A 63 9.32 -1.67 -0.30
C GLY A 63 7.84 -1.43 -0.60
N GLY A 64 7.51 -1.29 -1.88
CA GLY A 64 6.13 -1.13 -2.31
C GLY A 64 5.30 -2.38 -2.07
N PHE A 65 5.83 -3.55 -2.40
CA PHE A 65 5.15 -4.81 -2.12
C PHE A 65 4.87 -5.00 -0.62
N LEU A 66 5.89 -4.79 0.23
CA LEU A 66 5.75 -4.93 1.68
C LEU A 66 4.78 -3.89 2.25
N GLY A 67 4.87 -2.63 1.79
CA GLY A 67 4.00 -1.55 2.23
C GLY A 67 2.54 -1.75 1.84
N GLY A 68 2.28 -2.17 0.59
CA GLY A 68 0.93 -2.49 0.11
C GLY A 68 0.32 -3.67 0.87
N PHE A 69 1.11 -4.72 1.12
CA PHE A 69 0.68 -5.87 1.90
C PHE A 69 0.33 -5.48 3.34
N LEU A 70 1.19 -4.72 4.02
CA LEU A 70 0.95 -4.27 5.40
C LEU A 70 -0.28 -3.37 5.52
N LEU A 71 -0.44 -2.39 4.62
CA LEU A 71 -1.59 -1.47 4.63
C LEU A 71 -2.89 -2.18 4.26
N GLY A 72 -2.85 -3.09 3.29
CA GLY A 72 -3.99 -3.95 2.96
C GLY A 72 -4.40 -4.85 4.12
N ALA A 73 -3.44 -5.53 4.76
CA ALA A 73 -3.67 -6.37 5.92
C ALA A 73 -4.23 -5.57 7.11
N LEU A 74 -3.69 -4.37 7.36
CA LEU A 74 -4.18 -3.47 8.41
C LEU A 74 -5.61 -3.01 8.13
N TYR A 75 -5.93 -2.64 6.89
CA TYR A 75 -7.27 -2.24 6.49
C TYR A 75 -8.28 -3.38 6.64
N MET A 76 -7.93 -4.59 6.18
CA MET A 76 -8.76 -5.79 6.35
C MET A 76 -8.99 -6.11 7.83
N ARG A 77 -7.94 -6.02 8.66
CA ARG A 77 -8.04 -6.20 10.11
C ARG A 77 -8.94 -5.14 10.77
N ARG A 78 -8.87 -3.90 10.31
CA ARG A 78 -9.70 -2.79 10.84
C ARG A 78 -11.18 -2.92 10.43
N GLN A 79 -11.44 -3.47 9.25
CA GLN A 79 -12.79 -3.80 8.77
C GLN A 79 -13.36 -5.10 9.39
N ARG A 80 -12.59 -5.80 10.25
CA ARG A 80 -12.96 -7.13 10.83
C ARG A 80 -13.33 -8.18 9.78
N ILE A 81 -12.80 -8.05 8.56
CA ILE A 81 -13.00 -9.05 7.52
C ILE A 81 -12.00 -10.18 7.83
N PRO A 82 -12.45 -11.43 8.05
CA PRO A 82 -11.55 -12.52 8.40
C PRO A 82 -10.61 -12.79 7.22
N VAL A 83 -9.33 -12.47 7.42
CA VAL A 83 -8.21 -12.98 6.62
C VAL A 83 -7.95 -14.40 7.09
N SER A 84 -8.71 -15.36 6.54
CA SER A 84 -8.49 -16.79 6.71
C SER A 84 -8.10 -17.43 5.39
#